data_AF-A0A645K0J1-F1
#
_entry.id   AF-A0A645K0J1-F1
#
_cell.length_a   1.000
_cell.length_b   1.000
_cell.length_c   1.000
_cell.angle_alpha   90.00
_cell.angle_beta   90.00
_cell.angle_gamma   90.00
#
_symmetry.space_group_name_H-M   'P 1'
#
loop_
_entity.id
_entity.type
_entity.pdbx_description
1 polymer ?
#
loop_
_entity_poly.entity_id
_entity_poly.type
_entity_poly.pdbx_seq_one_letter_code
_entity_poly.pdbx_strand_id
1 'polypeptide(L)'
;MDKIADGRGTQYEMNELLRLQQVLKPGSHCGLGQTAGNAVADTVQKFRPAYERRLAETDFVPAFDLDAALSRARELAGRDDAAAHLGEEA
;
A
#
# COMPACT_ATOMS: atom_id res chain seq x y z
N MET A 1 -1.84 5.46 1.58
CA MET A 1 -1.47 5.73 2.98
C MET A 1 -2.13 4.74 3.92
N ASP A 2 -3.37 4.34 3.66
CA ASP A 2 -4.15 3.41 4.48
C ASP A 2 -3.41 2.11 4.82
N LYS A 3 -2.77 1.48 3.82
CA LYS A 3 -1.94 0.27 4.05
C LYS A 3 -0.86 0.46 5.12
N ILE A 4 -0.18 1.62 5.15
CA ILE A 4 0.81 1.96 6.20
C ILE A 4 0.11 2.21 7.54
N ALA A 5 -1.05 2.88 7.53
CA ALA A 5 -1.82 3.16 8.74
C ALA A 5 -2.33 1.87 9.41
N ASP A 6 -2.67 0.86 8.61
CA ASP A 6 -3.09 -0.48 9.05
C ASP A 6 -1.91 -1.36 9.52
N GLY A 7 -0.69 -0.86 9.51
CA GLY A 7 0.51 -1.63 9.89
C GLY A 7 0.93 -2.68 8.87
N ARG A 8 0.37 -2.64 7.66
CA ARG A 8 0.66 -3.58 6.56
C ARG A 8 1.62 -3.00 5.52
N GLY A 9 2.07 -1.76 5.70
CA GLY A 9 3.01 -1.13 4.79
C GLY A 9 4.39 -1.79 4.88
N THR A 10 5.11 -1.85 3.77
CA THR A 10 6.51 -2.31 3.74
C THR A 10 7.43 -1.19 3.25
N GLN A 11 8.74 -1.45 3.16
CA GLN A 11 9.68 -0.52 2.53
C GLN A 11 9.30 -0.18 1.08
N TYR A 12 8.57 -1.08 0.41
CA TYR A 12 8.05 -0.82 -0.94
C TYR A 12 7.14 0.41 -0.98
N GLU A 13 6.15 0.52 -0.09
CA GLU A 13 5.26 1.67 -0.04
C GLU A 13 6.01 2.99 0.18
N MET A 14 7.05 2.96 1.01
CA MET A 14 7.86 4.16 1.28
C MET A 14 8.60 4.63 0.04
N ASN A 15 9.19 3.70 -0.70
CA ASN A 15 9.89 4.00 -1.95
C ASN A 15 8.93 4.50 -3.02
N GLU A 16 7.74 3.88 -3.13
CA GLU A 16 6.75 4.27 -4.12
C GLU A 16 6.17 5.66 -3.84
N LEU A 17 5.89 6.01 -2.58
CA LEU A 17 5.45 7.36 -2.21
C LEU A 17 6.45 8.44 -2.63
N LEU A 18 7.74 8.21 -2.42
CA LEU A 18 8.80 9.14 -2.81
C LEU A 18 8.96 9.22 -4.33
N ARG A 19 8.83 8.09 -5.04
CA ARG A 19 8.80 8.05 -6.50
C ARG A 19 7.63 8.85 -7.06
N LEU A 20 6.42 8.66 -6.53
CA LEU A 20 5.23 9.37 -6.97
C LEU A 20 5.38 10.89 -6.81
N GLN A 21 5.96 11.37 -5.71
CA GLN A 21 6.26 12.78 -5.53
C GLN A 21 7.18 13.31 -6.65
N GLN A 22 8.22 12.57 -7.03
CA GLN A 22 9.14 12.95 -8.11
C GLN A 22 8.45 13.02 -9.47
N VAL A 23 7.39 12.25 -9.69
CA VAL A 23 6.57 12.30 -10.91
C VAL A 23 5.57 13.46 -10.87
N LEU A 24 4.87 13.62 -9.74
CA LEU A 24 3.82 14.64 -9.57
C LEU A 24 4.38 16.06 -9.68
N LYS A 25 5.55 16.32 -9.09
CA LYS A 25 6.14 17.67 -9.00
C LYS A 25 6.42 18.32 -10.37
N PRO A 26 7.06 17.64 -11.35
CA PRO A 26 7.22 18.18 -12.70
C PRO A 26 6.03 17.85 -13.63
N GLY A 27 5.29 16.76 -13.39
CA GLY A 27 4.25 16.27 -14.30
C GLY A 27 2.89 16.95 -14.16
N SER A 28 2.69 17.75 -13.11
CA SER A 28 1.39 18.38 -12.84
C SER A 28 1.23 19.74 -13.51
N HIS A 29 0.08 19.95 -14.16
CA HIS A 29 -0.24 21.19 -14.88
C HIS A 29 -0.55 22.40 -13.98
N CYS A 30 -0.91 22.18 -12.71
CA CYS A 30 -1.23 23.25 -11.77
C CYS A 30 -0.48 23.07 -10.44
N GLY A 31 -0.35 24.17 -9.69
CA GLY A 31 0.39 24.19 -8.43
C GLY A 31 -0.16 23.24 -7.36
N LEU A 32 -1.45 22.91 -7.40
CA LEU A 32 -2.04 21.94 -6.49
C LEU A 32 -1.42 20.55 -6.68
N GLY A 33 -1.35 20.05 -7.92
CA GLY A 33 -0.73 18.76 -8.19
C GLY A 33 0.77 18.76 -7.90
N GLN A 34 1.46 19.87 -8.21
CA GLN A 34 2.90 20.02 -7.95
C GLN A 34 3.24 19.96 -6.46
N THR A 35 2.32 20.40 -5.58
CA THR A 35 2.55 20.47 -4.13
C THR A 35 1.86 19.37 -3.33
N ALA A 36 0.96 18.57 -3.94
CA ALA A 36 0.19 17.53 -3.27
C ALA A 36 1.05 16.51 -2.49
N GLY A 37 2.21 16.13 -3.03
CA GLY A 37 3.13 15.18 -2.39
C GLY A 37 4.01 15.75 -1.28
N ASN A 38 4.06 17.08 -1.10
CA ASN A 38 5.02 17.73 -0.21
C ASN A 38 4.85 17.30 1.25
N ALA A 39 3.60 17.20 1.73
CA ALA A 39 3.33 16.84 3.12
C ALA A 39 3.90 15.45 3.46
N VAL A 40 3.68 14.47 2.58
CA VAL A 40 4.20 13.10 2.76
C VAL A 40 5.72 13.09 2.67
N ALA A 41 6.31 13.76 1.69
CA ALA A 41 7.76 13.82 1.53
C ALA A 41 8.46 14.41 2.76
N ASP A 42 7.94 15.54 3.24
CA ASP A 42 8.46 16.24 4.40
C ASP A 42 8.37 15.38 5.66
N THR A 43 7.25 14.69 5.87
CA THR A 43 7.08 13.85 7.07
C THR A 43 7.95 12.60 6.99
N VAL A 44 8.12 12.00 5.82
CA VAL A 44 9.05 10.88 5.63
C VAL A 44 10.49 11.32 5.89
N GLN A 45 10.89 12.51 5.43
CA GLN A 45 12.23 13.03 5.67
C GLN A 45 12.46 13.37 7.16
N LYS A 46 11.52 14.07 7.80
CA LYS A 46 11.68 14.61 9.17
C LYS A 46 11.38 13.58 10.27
N PHE A 47 10.50 12.62 9.98
CA PHE A 47 9.99 11.66 10.97
C PHE A 47 10.16 10.20 10.51
N ARG A 48 11.20 9.92 9.73
CA ARG A 48 11.52 8.57 9.22
C ARG A 48 11.35 7.44 10.26
N PRO A 49 11.87 7.55 11.50
CA PRO A 49 11.69 6.48 12.49
C PRO A 49 10.23 6.22 12.86
N ALA A 50 9.33 7.20 12.74
CA ALA A 50 7.91 7.01 13.02
C ALA A 50 7.19 6.20 11.93
N TYR A 51 7.68 6.27 10.69
CA TYR A 51 7.21 5.43 9.59
C TYR A 51 7.76 4.01 9.73
N GLU A 52 9.08 3.88 9.91
CA GLU A 52 9.76 2.57 9.97
C GLU A 52 9.20 1.67 11.07
N ARG A 53 8.81 2.22 12.23
CA ARG A 53 8.15 1.45 13.31
C ARG A 53 6.78 0.88 12.94
N ARG A 54 6.15 1.32 11.85
CA ARG A 54 4.84 0.85 11.37
C ARG A 54 4.95 -0.05 10.15
N LEU A 55 6.16 -0.29 9.66
CA LEU A 55 6.37 -1.15 8.51
C LEU A 55 6.48 -2.61 8.95
N ALA A 56 5.89 -3.50 8.18
CA ALA A 56 6.10 -4.93 8.34
C ALA A 56 7.54 -5.30 7.94
N GLU A 57 8.11 -6.30 8.62
CA GLU A 57 9.43 -6.86 8.32
C GLU A 57 9.38 -7.86 7.15
N THR A 58 8.50 -7.63 6.18
CA THR A 58 8.37 -8.42 4.96
C THR A 58 8.60 -7.53 3.74
N ASP A 59 8.96 -8.14 2.62
CA ASP A 59 9.16 -7.39 1.38
C ASP A 59 7.83 -6.88 0.81
N PHE A 60 6.77 -7.66 0.97
CA PHE A 60 5.45 -7.35 0.44
C PHE A 60 4.33 -7.89 1.34
N VAL A 61 3.21 -7.18 1.34
CA VAL A 61 1.92 -7.58 1.93
C VAL A 61 0.82 -7.08 0.99
N PRO A 62 -0.23 -7.86 0.68
CA PRO A 62 -1.37 -7.35 -0.09
C PRO A 62 -2.05 -6.15 0.59
N ALA A 63 -2.53 -5.19 -0.22
CA ALA A 63 -3.23 -4.00 0.29
C ALA A 63 -4.69 -4.30 0.70
N PHE A 64 -5.23 -5.43 0.28
CA PHE A 64 -6.58 -5.91 0.60
C PHE A 64 -6.55 -7.41 0.89
N ASP A 65 -7.63 -7.92 1.48
CA ASP A 65 -7.79 -9.35 1.78
C ASP A 65 -8.03 -10.13 0.47
N LEU A 66 -7.03 -10.93 0.08
CA LEU A 66 -7.07 -11.74 -1.14
C LEU A 66 -8.14 -12.84 -1.06
N ASP A 67 -8.33 -13.43 0.12
CA ASP A 67 -9.33 -14.49 0.26
C ASP A 67 -10.75 -13.93 0.22
N ALA A 68 -10.99 -12.80 0.89
CA ALA A 68 -12.27 -12.11 0.84
C ALA A 68 -12.61 -11.67 -0.60
N ALA A 69 -11.60 -11.27 -1.39
CA ALA A 69 -11.80 -10.90 -2.79
C ALA A 69 -12.29 -12.07 -3.68
N LEU A 70 -12.00 -13.31 -3.28
CA LEU A 70 -12.45 -14.53 -4.00
C LEU A 70 -13.87 -14.98 -3.62
N SER A 71 -14.50 -14.36 -2.61
CA SER A 71 -15.84 -14.72 -2.12
C SER A 71 -16.86 -14.87 -3.24
N ARG A 72 -16.94 -13.89 -4.16
CA ARG A 72 -17.90 -13.91 -5.25
C ARG A 72 -17.66 -15.07 -6.23
N ALA A 73 -16.41 -15.43 -6.47
CA ALA A 73 -16.06 -16.55 -7.35
C ALA A 73 -16.45 -17.90 -6.71
N ARG A 74 -16.21 -18.05 -5.39
CA ARG A 74 -16.62 -19.23 -4.62
C ARG A 74 -18.12 -19.46 -4.67
N GLU A 75 -18.91 -18.41 -4.46
CA GLU A 75 -20.37 -18.47 -4.56
C GLU A 75 -20.85 -18.96 -5.93
N LEU A 76 -20.28 -18.43 -7.01
CA LEU A 76 -20.67 -18.78 -8.37
C LEU A 76 -20.26 -20.21 -8.76
N ALA A 77 -19.11 -20.67 -8.28
CA ALA A 77 -18.61 -22.01 -8.53
C ALA A 77 -19.24 -23.07 -7.61
N GLY A 78 -19.93 -22.65 -6.54
CA GLY A 78 -20.45 -23.55 -5.52
C GLY A 78 -19.34 -24.29 -4.76
N ARG A 79 -18.17 -23.66 -4.58
CA ARG A 79 -16.99 -24.25 -3.96
C ARG A 79 -16.60 -23.53 -2.67
N ASP A 80 -16.24 -24.31 -1.65
CA ASP A 80 -15.75 -23.84 -0.34
C ASP A 80 -14.66 -24.78 0.22
N ASP A 81 -14.02 -25.54 -0.68
CA ASP A 81 -12.91 -26.43 -0.31
C ASP A 81 -11.63 -25.64 -0.04
N ALA A 82 -10.66 -26.25 0.64
CA ALA A 82 -9.40 -25.59 0.99
C ALA A 82 -8.65 -25.00 -0.23
N ALA A 83 -8.77 -25.60 -1.42
CA ALA A 83 -8.15 -25.09 -2.64
C ALA A 83 -8.92 -23.93 -3.28
N ALA A 84 -10.03 -23.49 -2.68
CA ALA A 84 -10.79 -22.30 -3.05
C ALA A 84 -10.46 -21.09 -2.16
N HIS A 85 -9.56 -21.26 -1.18
CA HIS A 85 -9.10 -20.18 -0.28
C HIS A 85 -7.61 -19.87 -0.46
N LEU A 86 -7.25 -18.61 -0.20
CA LEU A 86 -5.86 -18.16 -0.12
C LEU A 86 -5.45 -17.96 1.34
N GLY A 87 -4.26 -18.43 1.71
CA GLY A 87 -3.65 -18.15 3.01
C GLY A 87 -2.93 -16.78 3.04
N GLU A 88 -2.50 -16.35 4.22
CA GLU A 88 -1.81 -15.06 4.42
C GLU A 88 -0.41 -14.96 3.77
N GLU A 89 0.14 -16.06 3.25
CA GLU A 89 1.47 -16.12 2.61
C GLU A 89 1.44 -15.99 1.07
N ALA A 90 0.30 -15.62 0.48
CA ALA A 90 0.16 -15.45 -0.98
C ALA A 90 0.72 -14.12 -1.51
#